data_AF-A0A077LIT7-F1
#
_entry.id   AF-A0A077LIT7-F1
#
_cell.length_a   1.000
_cell.length_b   1.000
_cell.length_c   1.000
_cell.angle_alpha   90.00
_cell.angle_beta   90.00
_cell.angle_gamma   90.00
#
_symmetry.space_group_name_H-M   'P 1'
#
loop_
_entity.id
_entity.type
_entity.pdbx_description
1 polymer ?
#
loop_
_entity_poly.entity_id
_entity_poly.type
_entity_poly.pdbx_seq_one_letter_code
_entity_poly.pdbx_strand_id
1 'polypeptide(L)'
;MSPSDQAPSVITLPVPVVPALLPDDPQWDETGLLPATDAYAPLPVEVPAWEHTPISGRSTILRVYWTTGASHHPVYEKQWPSDAYPDIPPQDLLFQVPVVRLAQGEHQLWYELTTPSEFYPHSLEQKVTIDLTAPVLGNNSGRLIFDTDTITEQYLIDHGDQLLGQVPVYPLAAPGDVITWYWSRDPQQVLPADEVASRPLPRGTVQPISLAFAGQMIRDRGDGERYACYQLKDRAGNTSPYSNPVRLTVRAQPVGRVLPPPTVAEAVGSGSQSSLNPDSARSGATVVIAPEAVLKPGDVIEVFWATPGTHGAYQTDDAEAERRYKVPAEYVPAHMGTQIAVYYRVSGNGPDEESQHHTLSVQQKGSGWPTIQCTRPTIASGRLSLATVIDHATFRLPKWMFMAAEQRLTISLLASGATRVLLDDYRITQGDVDAAHVSTNALKSLLEGLPLGALTVQARVSFDGGSSTVTFPTLNLQLVA
;
A
#
# COMPACT_ATOMS: atom_id res chain seq x y z
N MET A 1 -46.29 54.25 -44.57
CA MET A 1 -45.62 52.96 -44.85
C MET A 1 -44.45 53.26 -45.74
N SER A 2 -43.25 53.11 -45.20
CA SER A 2 -41.96 53.36 -45.84
C SER A 2 -41.61 52.27 -46.85
N PRO A 3 -40.85 52.56 -47.91
CA PRO A 3 -39.93 51.59 -48.50
C PRO A 3 -38.53 51.81 -47.90
N SER A 4 -38.02 50.73 -47.35
CA SER A 4 -36.78 50.58 -46.62
C SER A 4 -35.54 50.94 -47.46
N ASP A 5 -34.65 51.71 -46.86
CA ASP A 5 -33.24 51.82 -47.22
C ASP A 5 -32.58 50.46 -46.90
N GLN A 6 -32.51 49.56 -47.89
CA GLN A 6 -31.60 48.41 -47.82
C GLN A 6 -30.27 48.87 -48.38
N ALA A 7 -29.29 49.06 -47.49
CA ALA A 7 -27.89 49.09 -47.87
C ALA A 7 -27.56 47.83 -48.71
N PRO A 8 -26.73 47.93 -49.76
CA PRO A 8 -26.34 46.76 -50.53
C PRO A 8 -25.68 45.75 -49.59
N SER A 9 -26.22 44.53 -49.56
CA SER A 9 -25.60 43.39 -48.88
C SER A 9 -24.23 43.17 -49.50
N VAL A 10 -23.16 43.52 -48.79
CA VAL A 10 -21.80 43.19 -49.19
C VAL A 10 -21.68 41.67 -49.15
N ILE A 11 -21.67 41.02 -50.31
CA ILE A 11 -21.43 39.58 -50.39
C ILE A 11 -20.00 39.34 -49.89
N THR A 12 -19.89 38.63 -48.77
CA THR A 12 -18.59 38.23 -48.21
C THR A 12 -18.25 36.83 -48.72
N LEU A 13 -17.11 36.69 -49.40
CA LEU A 13 -16.67 35.38 -49.87
C LEU A 13 -16.20 34.50 -48.69
N PRO A 14 -16.50 33.19 -48.72
CA PRO A 14 -16.17 32.27 -47.64
C PRO A 14 -14.66 32.08 -47.45
N VAL A 15 -14.28 31.48 -46.32
CA VAL A 15 -12.88 31.17 -45.97
C VAL A 15 -12.34 30.06 -46.91
N PRO A 16 -11.13 30.19 -47.49
CA PRO A 16 -10.47 29.06 -48.15
C PRO A 16 -10.13 27.96 -47.14
N VAL A 17 -10.43 26.71 -47.48
CA VAL A 17 -10.31 25.56 -46.58
C VAL A 17 -8.93 24.94 -46.70
N VAL A 18 -8.29 24.70 -45.55
CA VAL A 18 -7.03 23.97 -45.43
C VAL A 18 -7.30 22.69 -44.63
N PRO A 19 -7.54 21.53 -45.28
CA PRO A 19 -7.98 20.32 -44.58
C PRO A 19 -6.96 19.74 -43.59
N ALA A 20 -5.69 20.10 -43.71
CA ALA A 20 -4.61 19.60 -42.88
C ALA A 20 -4.50 20.29 -41.50
N LEU A 21 -5.24 21.37 -41.26
CA LEU A 21 -5.17 22.06 -39.97
C LEU A 21 -5.75 21.21 -38.84
N LEU A 22 -5.09 21.23 -37.69
CA LEU A 22 -5.62 20.65 -36.46
C LEU A 22 -6.88 21.41 -36.03
N PRO A 23 -7.87 20.71 -35.43
CA PRO A 23 -9.07 21.37 -34.91
C PRO A 23 -8.73 22.44 -33.88
N ASP A 24 -9.35 23.61 -34.03
CA ASP A 24 -9.31 24.68 -33.04
C ASP A 24 -10.15 24.29 -31.81
N ASP A 25 -9.61 24.53 -30.63
CA ASP A 25 -10.30 24.28 -29.37
C ASP A 25 -9.93 25.36 -28.35
N PRO A 26 -10.91 25.98 -27.65
CA PRO A 26 -10.67 27.02 -26.64
C PRO A 26 -9.70 26.61 -25.52
N GLN A 27 -9.52 25.32 -25.28
CA GLN A 27 -8.59 24.85 -24.26
C GLN A 27 -7.12 25.14 -24.62
N TRP A 28 -6.81 25.39 -25.90
CA TRP A 28 -5.47 25.69 -26.42
C TRP A 28 -5.31 27.17 -26.79
N ASP A 29 -4.07 27.65 -26.82
CA ASP A 29 -3.77 29.04 -27.20
C ASP A 29 -3.66 29.24 -28.73
N GLU A 30 -3.36 28.18 -29.46
CA GLU A 30 -3.08 28.23 -30.90
C GLU A 30 -4.29 27.82 -31.73
N THR A 31 -4.53 28.58 -32.80
CA THR A 31 -5.59 28.34 -33.79
C THR A 31 -5.02 28.22 -35.19
N GLY A 32 -5.69 27.47 -36.06
CA GLY A 32 -5.25 27.21 -37.43
C GLY A 32 -3.90 26.50 -37.47
N LEU A 33 -3.61 25.64 -36.50
CA LEU A 33 -2.31 24.99 -36.36
C LEU A 33 -2.11 23.90 -37.40
N LEU A 34 -1.04 23.98 -38.17
CA LEU A 34 -0.64 22.93 -39.11
C LEU A 34 0.28 21.92 -38.40
N PRO A 35 0.09 20.59 -38.53
CA PRO A 35 1.07 19.61 -38.09
C PRO A 35 2.44 19.88 -38.71
N ALA A 36 3.50 19.84 -37.90
CA ALA A 36 4.86 20.16 -38.34
C ALA A 36 5.33 19.28 -39.50
N THR A 37 4.89 18.01 -39.54
CA THR A 37 5.18 17.09 -40.66
C THR A 37 4.61 17.56 -41.99
N ASP A 38 3.48 18.26 -41.96
CA ASP A 38 2.76 18.69 -43.16
C ASP A 38 3.36 19.98 -43.74
N ALA A 39 4.15 20.72 -42.95
CA ALA A 39 4.90 21.88 -43.43
C ALA A 39 6.06 21.53 -44.39
N TYR A 40 6.42 20.24 -44.50
CA TYR A 40 7.47 19.76 -45.40
C TYR A 40 6.95 19.24 -46.75
N ALA A 41 5.65 19.33 -47.01
CA ALA A 41 5.01 18.95 -48.26
C ALA A 41 4.14 20.09 -48.82
N PRO A 42 3.87 20.15 -50.14
CA PRO A 42 2.97 21.15 -50.70
C PRO A 42 1.59 21.06 -50.03
N LEU A 43 1.12 22.17 -49.45
CA LEU A 43 -0.07 22.22 -48.60
C LEU A 43 -1.34 22.29 -49.47
N PRO A 44 -2.22 21.28 -49.45
CA PRO A 44 -3.47 21.32 -50.19
C PRO A 44 -4.44 22.36 -49.64
N VAL A 45 -5.09 23.10 -50.54
CA VAL A 45 -6.10 24.11 -50.23
C VAL A 45 -7.27 23.96 -51.17
N GLU A 46 -8.48 24.18 -50.65
CA GLU A 46 -9.72 24.27 -51.39
C GLU A 46 -10.33 25.67 -51.28
N VAL A 47 -10.71 26.25 -52.42
CA VAL A 47 -11.56 27.46 -52.44
C VAL A 47 -13.02 27.02 -52.54
N PRO A 48 -13.92 27.45 -51.64
CA PRO A 48 -15.33 27.08 -51.73
C PRO A 48 -15.95 27.54 -53.04
N ALA A 49 -16.77 26.68 -53.63
CA ALA A 49 -17.48 27.01 -54.86
C ALA A 49 -18.41 28.22 -54.66
N TRP A 50 -18.52 29.04 -55.70
CA TRP A 50 -19.43 30.19 -55.77
C TRP A 50 -20.44 30.00 -56.91
N GLU A 51 -21.49 30.82 -56.91
CA GLU A 51 -22.44 30.85 -58.02
C GLU A 51 -21.79 31.48 -59.26
N HIS A 52 -21.67 30.71 -60.33
CA HIS A 52 -21.04 31.14 -61.58
C HIS A 52 -22.08 31.43 -62.65
N THR A 53 -22.15 32.68 -63.13
CA THR A 53 -23.00 33.08 -64.25
C THR A 53 -22.11 33.54 -65.42
N PRO A 54 -21.93 32.71 -66.46
CA PRO A 54 -21.06 33.06 -67.59
C PRO A 54 -21.67 34.18 -68.45
N ILE A 55 -20.83 35.14 -68.88
CA ILE A 55 -21.21 36.20 -69.84
C ILE A 55 -20.26 36.14 -71.02
N SER A 56 -20.78 35.94 -72.23
CA SER A 56 -19.98 35.77 -73.45
C SER A 56 -18.99 36.92 -73.66
N GLY A 57 -17.75 36.58 -74.06
CA GLY A 57 -16.64 37.53 -74.21
C GLY A 57 -16.01 38.04 -72.90
N ARG A 58 -16.47 37.59 -71.73
CA ARG A 58 -15.86 37.91 -70.42
C ARG A 58 -15.19 36.68 -69.79
N SER A 59 -14.50 36.88 -68.67
CA SER A 59 -13.82 35.81 -67.93
C SER A 59 -14.05 35.93 -66.43
N THR A 60 -13.95 34.81 -65.73
CA THR A 60 -13.80 34.76 -64.27
C THR A 60 -12.33 34.60 -63.92
N ILE A 61 -11.82 35.31 -62.92
CA ILE A 61 -10.43 35.24 -62.46
C ILE A 61 -10.43 35.00 -60.94
N LEU A 62 -9.74 33.96 -60.50
CA LEU A 62 -9.44 33.68 -59.10
C LEU A 62 -7.95 33.92 -58.86
N ARG A 63 -7.62 34.74 -57.86
CA ARG A 63 -6.24 34.86 -57.34
C ARG A 63 -6.23 34.59 -55.85
N VAL A 64 -5.34 33.70 -55.42
CA VAL A 64 -5.20 33.31 -54.03
C VAL A 64 -3.87 33.79 -53.49
N TYR A 65 -3.91 34.38 -52.30
CA TYR A 65 -2.78 35.04 -51.66
C TYR A 65 -2.44 34.37 -50.34
N TRP A 66 -1.15 34.12 -50.16
CA TRP A 66 -0.54 33.73 -48.89
C TRP A 66 0.14 34.95 -48.29
N THR A 67 -0.28 35.33 -47.09
CA THR A 67 0.20 36.53 -46.41
C THR A 67 1.10 36.14 -45.24
N THR A 68 2.28 36.76 -45.18
CA THR A 68 3.23 36.63 -44.07
C THR A 68 3.58 38.03 -43.57
N GLY A 69 3.16 38.37 -42.35
CA GLY A 69 3.29 39.74 -41.84
C GLY A 69 2.59 40.75 -42.77
N ALA A 70 3.33 41.74 -43.27
CA ALA A 70 2.82 42.74 -44.21
C ALA A 70 2.98 42.35 -45.70
N SER A 71 3.56 41.17 -46.00
CA SER A 71 3.81 40.74 -47.37
C SER A 71 2.70 39.83 -47.88
N HIS A 72 2.15 40.14 -49.05
CA HIS A 72 1.19 39.28 -49.75
C HIS A 72 1.87 38.59 -50.94
N HIS A 73 1.72 37.28 -51.04
CA HIS A 73 2.31 36.48 -52.10
C HIS A 73 1.22 35.75 -52.88
N PRO A 74 1.06 35.99 -54.20
CA PRO A 74 0.16 35.18 -55.01
C PRO A 74 0.70 33.75 -55.06
N VAL A 75 -0.14 32.79 -54.67
CA VAL A 75 0.19 31.36 -54.63
C VAL A 75 -0.60 30.56 -55.67
N TYR A 76 -1.68 31.12 -56.19
CA TYR A 76 -2.48 30.54 -57.27
C TYR A 76 -3.18 31.63 -58.07
N GLU A 77 -3.22 31.49 -59.39
CA GLU A 77 -4.05 32.32 -60.28
C GLU A 77 -4.62 31.44 -61.38
N LYS A 78 -5.92 31.58 -61.64
CA LYS A 78 -6.58 30.92 -62.76
C LYS A 78 -7.66 31.80 -63.37
N GLN A 79 -7.77 31.74 -64.69
CA GLN A 79 -8.75 32.44 -65.48
C GLN A 79 -9.60 31.46 -66.28
N TRP A 80 -10.92 31.64 -66.23
CA TRP A 80 -11.91 30.86 -66.97
C TRP A 80 -12.68 31.78 -67.93
N PRO A 81 -12.41 31.72 -69.25
CA PRO A 81 -13.23 32.40 -70.25
C PRO A 81 -14.66 31.84 -70.28
N SER A 82 -15.67 32.70 -70.16
CA SER A 82 -17.07 32.27 -70.05
C SER A 82 -17.58 31.44 -71.23
N ASP A 83 -17.05 31.68 -72.44
CA ASP A 83 -17.43 30.91 -73.64
C ASP A 83 -16.90 29.46 -73.63
N ALA A 84 -15.84 29.18 -72.87
CA ALA A 84 -15.24 27.85 -72.74
C ALA A 84 -15.62 27.13 -71.45
N TYR A 85 -16.03 27.88 -70.42
CA TYR A 85 -16.36 27.39 -69.08
C TYR A 85 -17.75 27.85 -68.66
N PRO A 86 -18.82 27.15 -69.10
CA PRO A 86 -20.17 27.41 -68.63
C PRO A 86 -20.32 27.12 -67.13
N ASP A 87 -19.52 26.18 -66.60
CA ASP A 87 -19.36 25.86 -65.19
C ASP A 87 -17.86 25.82 -64.83
N ILE A 88 -17.53 26.10 -63.56
CA ILE A 88 -16.15 26.02 -63.05
C ILE A 88 -15.86 24.58 -62.59
N PRO A 89 -14.84 23.88 -63.13
CA PRO A 89 -14.51 22.53 -62.70
C PRO A 89 -14.09 22.50 -61.22
N PRO A 90 -14.67 21.63 -60.36
CA PRO A 90 -14.33 21.60 -58.93
C PRO A 90 -12.84 21.35 -58.65
N GLN A 91 -12.19 20.54 -59.49
CA GLN A 91 -10.75 20.27 -59.41
C GLN A 91 -9.88 21.52 -59.58
N ASP A 92 -10.41 22.56 -60.24
CA ASP A 92 -9.70 23.83 -60.43
C ASP A 92 -9.75 24.71 -59.17
N LEU A 93 -10.62 24.38 -58.21
CA LEU A 93 -10.70 25.04 -56.91
C LEU A 93 -9.77 24.39 -55.88
N LEU A 94 -9.08 23.32 -56.27
CA LEU A 94 -8.05 22.65 -55.48
C LEU A 94 -6.67 23.10 -55.97
N PHE A 95 -5.83 23.57 -55.05
CA PHE A 95 -4.45 23.94 -55.37
C PHE A 95 -3.51 23.62 -54.20
N GLN A 96 -2.22 23.83 -54.41
CA GLN A 96 -1.20 23.58 -53.40
C GLN A 96 -0.37 24.82 -53.14
N VAL A 97 -0.25 25.22 -51.87
CA VAL A 97 0.71 26.23 -51.45
C VAL A 97 2.11 25.59 -51.45
N PRO A 98 3.10 26.17 -52.15
CA PRO A 98 4.42 25.55 -52.27
C PRO A 98 5.17 25.59 -50.93
N VAL A 99 5.93 24.52 -50.64
CA VAL A 99 6.69 24.34 -49.38
C VAL A 99 7.54 25.55 -48.98
N VAL A 100 8.12 26.27 -49.96
CA VAL A 100 8.92 27.48 -49.71
C VAL A 100 8.15 28.61 -48.99
N ARG A 101 6.81 28.55 -48.96
CA ARG A 101 5.95 29.49 -48.25
C ARG A 101 5.56 29.02 -46.85
N LEU A 102 5.76 27.74 -46.53
CA LEU A 102 5.40 27.09 -45.26
C LEU A 102 6.52 27.28 -44.24
N ALA A 103 6.84 28.53 -43.92
CA ALA A 103 7.87 28.89 -42.94
C ALA A 103 7.30 28.98 -41.52
N GLN A 104 8.15 29.01 -40.49
CA GLN A 104 7.73 29.29 -39.11
C GLN A 104 6.93 30.61 -39.04
N GLY A 105 5.79 30.57 -38.35
CA GLY A 105 5.04 31.76 -37.96
C GLY A 105 3.55 31.66 -38.27
N GLU A 106 2.87 32.79 -38.11
CA GLU A 106 1.46 32.94 -38.46
C GLU A 106 1.32 33.47 -39.89
N HIS A 107 0.41 32.85 -40.64
CA HIS A 107 0.09 33.19 -42.01
C HIS A 107 -1.41 33.32 -42.21
N GLN A 108 -1.81 34.08 -43.22
CA GLN A 108 -3.21 34.21 -43.63
C GLN A 108 -3.36 33.81 -45.09
N LEU A 109 -4.41 33.04 -45.37
CA LEU A 109 -4.79 32.64 -46.72
C LEU A 109 -6.14 33.24 -47.07
N TRP A 110 -6.20 33.93 -48.21
CA TRP A 110 -7.40 34.59 -48.71
C TRP A 110 -7.35 34.71 -50.23
N TYR A 111 -8.47 35.03 -50.86
CA TYR A 111 -8.55 35.15 -52.31
C TYR A 111 -9.39 36.35 -52.75
N GLU A 112 -9.12 36.83 -53.97
CA GLU A 112 -9.99 37.75 -54.70
C GLU A 112 -10.65 37.00 -55.86
N LEU A 113 -11.86 37.42 -56.21
CA LEU A 113 -12.64 36.85 -57.29
C LEU A 113 -13.16 37.96 -58.20
N THR A 114 -12.76 37.93 -59.47
CA THR A 114 -13.39 38.75 -60.52
C THR A 114 -14.35 37.86 -61.28
N THR A 115 -15.65 38.09 -61.18
CA THR A 115 -16.66 37.42 -62.02
C THR A 115 -16.94 38.28 -63.26
N PRO A 116 -17.71 37.77 -64.24
CA PRO A 116 -18.07 38.57 -65.41
C PRO A 116 -18.90 39.82 -65.07
N SER A 117 -19.59 39.85 -63.92
CA SER A 117 -20.47 40.95 -63.50
C SER A 117 -19.92 41.81 -62.37
N GLU A 118 -19.08 41.24 -61.50
CA GLU A 118 -18.69 41.87 -60.23
C GLU A 118 -17.23 41.57 -59.87
N PHE A 119 -16.62 42.44 -59.07
CA PHE A 119 -15.30 42.22 -58.48
C PHE A 119 -15.42 42.14 -56.97
N TYR A 120 -14.95 41.03 -56.41
CA TYR A 120 -14.88 40.77 -54.98
C TYR A 120 -13.40 40.84 -54.56
N PRO A 121 -12.97 41.95 -53.94
CA PRO A 121 -11.55 42.19 -53.67
C PRO A 121 -10.96 41.33 -52.54
N HIS A 122 -11.80 40.70 -51.71
CA HIS A 122 -11.31 39.99 -50.52
C HIS A 122 -12.30 38.94 -50.01
N SER A 123 -11.79 37.77 -49.66
CA SER A 123 -12.52 36.74 -48.91
C SER A 123 -12.37 36.88 -47.41
N LEU A 124 -13.06 36.05 -46.63
CA LEU A 124 -12.63 35.78 -45.26
C LEU A 124 -11.24 35.11 -45.27
N GLU A 125 -10.47 35.33 -44.21
CA GLU A 125 -9.10 34.83 -44.07
C GLU A 125 -9.06 33.51 -43.31
N GLN A 126 -8.30 32.53 -43.82
CA GLN A 126 -7.93 31.33 -43.08
C GLN A 126 -6.58 31.54 -42.42
N LYS A 127 -6.55 31.47 -41.09
CA LYS A 127 -5.30 31.45 -40.33
C LYS A 127 -4.60 30.11 -40.48
N VAL A 128 -3.30 30.16 -40.76
CA VAL A 128 -2.41 29.01 -40.77
C VAL A 128 -1.20 29.33 -39.89
N THR A 129 -1.13 28.71 -38.72
CA THR A 129 -0.03 28.79 -37.78
C THR A 129 0.90 27.61 -38.04
N ILE A 130 2.17 27.90 -38.32
CA ILE A 130 3.20 26.90 -38.58
C ILE A 130 4.24 26.99 -37.45
N ASP A 131 4.35 25.93 -36.67
CA ASP A 131 5.38 25.76 -35.67
C ASP A 131 6.31 24.59 -36.00
N LEU A 132 7.58 24.90 -36.20
CA LEU A 132 8.68 23.99 -36.51
C LEU A 132 9.73 23.96 -35.38
N THR A 133 9.44 24.59 -34.24
CA THR A 133 10.40 24.77 -33.16
C THR A 133 10.11 23.80 -32.02
N ALA A 134 11.01 22.84 -31.81
CA ALA A 134 10.88 21.89 -30.71
C ALA A 134 10.91 22.57 -29.31
N PRO A 135 10.16 22.05 -28.33
CA PRO A 135 10.19 22.54 -26.96
C PRO A 135 11.59 22.52 -26.34
N VAL A 136 11.90 23.55 -25.53
CA VAL A 136 13.19 23.68 -24.83
C VAL A 136 13.03 23.29 -23.36
N LEU A 137 13.85 22.33 -22.90
CA LEU A 137 13.77 21.74 -21.56
C LEU A 137 14.31 22.61 -20.40
N GLY A 138 14.75 23.84 -20.69
CA GLY A 138 15.29 24.75 -19.68
C GLY A 138 16.68 24.32 -19.15
N ASN A 139 16.96 24.69 -17.89
CA ASN A 139 18.27 24.51 -17.27
C ASN A 139 18.66 23.02 -17.12
N ASN A 140 19.97 22.75 -17.18
CA ASN A 140 20.54 21.40 -17.04
C ASN A 140 19.87 20.34 -17.96
N SER A 141 19.42 20.78 -19.14
CA SER A 141 18.65 19.99 -20.10
C SER A 141 17.45 19.28 -19.46
N GLY A 142 16.72 19.97 -18.58
CA GLY A 142 15.52 19.46 -17.94
C GLY A 142 15.76 18.29 -16.98
N ARG A 143 16.97 18.08 -16.45
CA ARG A 143 17.24 16.96 -15.54
C ARG A 143 16.23 16.94 -14.37
N LEU A 144 15.52 15.81 -14.21
CA LEU A 144 14.55 15.62 -13.12
C LEU A 144 15.22 15.80 -11.74
N ILE A 145 14.44 16.26 -10.78
CA ILE A 145 14.87 16.40 -9.38
C ILE A 145 14.09 15.39 -8.55
N PHE A 146 14.80 14.54 -7.82
CA PHE A 146 14.25 13.60 -6.84
C PHE A 146 14.78 13.96 -5.45
N ASP A 147 14.05 13.58 -4.41
CA ASP A 147 14.44 13.71 -3.01
C ASP A 147 15.41 12.60 -2.55
N THR A 148 15.56 11.54 -3.35
CA THR A 148 16.48 10.42 -3.12
C THR A 148 17.24 10.04 -4.40
N ASP A 149 18.41 9.42 -4.22
CA ASP A 149 19.12 8.69 -5.28
C ASP A 149 18.96 7.17 -5.17
N THR A 150 18.38 6.68 -4.07
CA THR A 150 18.27 5.27 -3.73
C THR A 150 16.82 4.94 -3.35
N ILE A 151 16.23 3.97 -4.04
CA ILE A 151 14.82 3.59 -3.87
C ILE A 151 14.78 2.20 -3.25
N THR A 152 14.37 2.14 -1.99
CA THR A 152 14.19 0.88 -1.26
C THR A 152 12.71 0.52 -1.18
N GLU A 153 12.41 -0.71 -0.76
CA GLU A 153 11.04 -1.11 -0.40
C GLU A 153 10.46 -0.16 0.66
N GLN A 154 11.23 0.16 1.71
CA GLN A 154 10.81 1.07 2.77
C GLN A 154 10.52 2.47 2.24
N TYR A 155 11.38 3.00 1.36
CA TYR A 155 11.15 4.29 0.74
C TYR A 155 9.79 4.31 0.03
N LEU A 156 9.45 3.27 -0.74
CA LEU A 156 8.16 3.21 -1.42
C LEU A 156 7.00 3.18 -0.41
N ILE A 157 7.10 2.40 0.66
CA ILE A 157 6.08 2.37 1.74
C ILE A 157 5.86 3.77 2.32
N ASP A 158 6.94 4.46 2.68
CA ASP A 158 6.90 5.77 3.35
C ASP A 158 6.37 6.89 2.43
N HIS A 159 6.43 6.70 1.10
CA HIS A 159 6.06 7.70 0.09
C HIS A 159 4.77 7.37 -0.67
N GLY A 160 3.91 6.52 -0.11
CA GLY A 160 2.61 6.19 -0.69
C GLY A 160 2.73 5.32 -1.96
N ASP A 161 3.70 4.41 -1.95
CA ASP A 161 4.06 3.48 -3.03
C ASP A 161 4.40 4.16 -4.37
N GLN A 162 5.17 5.24 -4.33
CA GLN A 162 5.62 5.96 -5.52
C GLN A 162 6.92 6.74 -5.29
N LEU A 163 7.60 7.03 -6.39
CA LEU A 163 8.67 8.02 -6.48
C LEU A 163 8.17 9.21 -7.30
N LEU A 164 8.39 10.43 -6.81
CA LEU A 164 7.99 11.66 -7.51
C LEU A 164 9.22 12.39 -8.07
N GLY A 165 9.29 12.51 -9.40
CA GLY A 165 10.29 13.32 -10.09
C GLY A 165 9.74 14.71 -10.41
N GLN A 166 10.47 15.76 -10.04
CA GLN A 166 10.11 17.14 -10.35
C GLN A 166 10.78 17.58 -11.65
N VAL A 167 9.96 18.04 -12.60
CA VAL A 167 10.42 18.71 -13.81
C VAL A 167 10.83 20.15 -13.46
N PRO A 168 12.08 20.57 -13.72
CA PRO A 168 12.50 21.95 -13.50
C PRO A 168 11.65 22.94 -14.28
N VAL A 169 11.59 24.19 -13.80
CA VAL A 169 10.84 25.24 -14.49
C VAL A 169 11.43 25.48 -15.88
N TYR A 170 10.59 25.47 -16.92
CA TYR A 170 10.97 25.77 -18.29
C TYR A 170 10.03 26.82 -18.92
N PRO A 171 10.56 27.71 -19.78
CA PRO A 171 9.91 28.97 -20.15
C PRO A 171 8.78 28.86 -21.18
N LEU A 172 8.63 27.73 -21.88
CA LEU A 172 7.72 27.58 -23.04
C LEU A 172 6.72 26.44 -22.84
N ALA A 173 6.16 26.26 -21.64
CA ALA A 173 5.08 25.29 -21.45
C ALA A 173 3.80 25.83 -22.09
N ALA A 174 3.41 25.27 -23.25
CA ALA A 174 2.17 25.62 -23.91
C ALA A 174 1.04 24.63 -23.53
N PRO A 175 -0.21 25.10 -23.39
CA PRO A 175 -1.34 24.20 -23.24
C PRO A 175 -1.44 23.24 -24.44
N GLY A 176 -1.52 21.94 -24.16
CA GLY A 176 -1.64 20.89 -25.16
C GLY A 176 -0.32 20.20 -25.51
N ASP A 177 0.82 20.72 -25.03
CA ASP A 177 2.08 19.97 -25.04
C ASP A 177 1.90 18.64 -24.31
N VAL A 178 2.49 17.58 -24.84
CA VAL A 178 2.46 16.25 -24.24
C VAL A 178 3.80 15.98 -23.57
N ILE A 179 3.78 15.68 -22.27
CA ILE A 179 4.93 15.19 -21.53
C ILE A 179 4.88 13.67 -21.42
N THR A 180 5.95 13.01 -21.85
CA THR A 180 6.13 11.56 -21.73
C THR A 180 7.38 11.28 -20.92
N TRP A 181 7.31 10.37 -19.95
CA TRP A 181 8.45 10.03 -19.10
C TRP A 181 8.76 8.55 -19.09
N TYR A 182 10.03 8.26 -18.84
CA TYR A 182 10.67 6.99 -19.13
C TYR A 182 11.49 6.50 -17.95
N TRP A 183 11.59 5.18 -17.85
CA TRP A 183 12.34 4.45 -16.84
C TRP A 183 13.17 3.38 -17.51
N SER A 184 14.44 3.71 -17.78
CA SER A 184 15.35 2.89 -18.58
C SER A 184 16.43 2.21 -17.74
N ARG A 185 17.07 1.20 -18.32
CA ARG A 185 18.30 0.57 -17.82
C ARG A 185 19.57 1.16 -18.45
N ASP A 186 19.43 1.94 -19.53
CA ASP A 186 20.53 2.52 -20.28
C ASP A 186 20.44 4.06 -20.26
N PRO A 187 21.50 4.79 -19.87
CA PRO A 187 21.48 6.25 -19.86
C PRO A 187 21.53 6.89 -21.25
N GLN A 188 21.93 6.15 -22.28
CA GLN A 188 22.16 6.66 -23.64
C GLN A 188 21.03 6.29 -24.60
N GLN A 189 20.34 5.19 -24.34
CA GLN A 189 19.30 4.67 -25.23
C GLN A 189 17.96 4.47 -24.50
N VAL A 190 17.00 5.35 -24.77
CA VAL A 190 15.60 5.19 -24.33
C VAL A 190 14.82 4.38 -25.36
N LEU A 191 14.20 3.29 -24.95
CA LEU A 191 13.38 2.42 -25.79
C LEU A 191 11.88 2.69 -25.59
N PRO A 192 11.01 2.33 -26.55
CA PRO A 192 9.56 2.42 -26.35
C PRO A 192 9.04 1.66 -25.13
N ALA A 193 9.67 0.53 -24.78
CA ALA A 193 9.33 -0.24 -23.57
C ALA A 193 9.73 0.47 -22.26
N ASP A 194 10.58 1.49 -22.32
CA ASP A 194 10.97 2.28 -21.15
C ASP A 194 9.89 3.30 -20.78
N GLU A 195 8.91 3.58 -21.65
CA GLU A 195 7.82 4.52 -21.38
C GLU A 195 7.06 4.11 -20.10
N VAL A 196 6.89 5.06 -19.19
CA VAL A 196 6.14 4.89 -17.96
C VAL A 196 4.71 5.37 -18.17
N ALA A 197 4.56 6.60 -18.64
CA ALA A 197 3.28 7.21 -18.99
C ALA A 197 3.49 8.50 -19.78
N SER A 198 2.39 9.00 -20.33
CA SER A 198 2.30 10.23 -21.09
C SER A 198 1.04 11.00 -20.71
N ARG A 199 1.09 12.33 -20.72
CA ARG A 199 -0.11 13.17 -20.55
C ARG A 199 0.00 14.54 -21.22
N PRO A 200 -1.11 15.10 -21.73
CA PRO A 200 -1.14 16.50 -22.14
C PRO A 200 -1.05 17.44 -20.93
N LEU A 201 -0.45 18.60 -21.14
CA LEU A 201 -0.35 19.69 -20.19
C LEU A 201 -1.56 20.61 -20.37
N PRO A 202 -2.46 20.70 -19.37
CA PRO A 202 -3.61 21.58 -19.46
C PRO A 202 -3.21 23.06 -19.36
N ARG A 203 -4.11 23.93 -19.80
CA ARG A 203 -4.02 25.36 -19.56
C ARG A 203 -3.89 25.64 -18.06
N GLY A 204 -2.97 26.53 -17.69
CA GLY A 204 -2.71 26.86 -16.29
C GLY A 204 -1.88 25.81 -15.52
N THR A 205 -1.18 24.90 -16.21
CA THR A 205 -0.23 23.98 -15.57
C THR A 205 0.76 24.75 -14.69
N VAL A 206 0.77 24.41 -13.40
CA VAL A 206 1.69 24.98 -12.41
C VAL A 206 3.01 24.21 -12.47
N GLN A 207 4.12 24.94 -12.50
CA GLN A 207 5.47 24.38 -12.43
C GLN A 207 6.05 24.55 -11.02
N PRO A 208 6.90 23.63 -10.52
CA PRO A 208 7.42 22.44 -11.21
C PRO A 208 6.34 21.35 -11.39
N ILE A 209 6.49 20.56 -12.47
CA ILE A 209 5.55 19.48 -12.79
C ILE A 209 6.02 18.22 -12.08
N SER A 210 5.14 17.61 -11.29
CA SER A 210 5.38 16.29 -10.69
C SER A 210 5.08 15.16 -11.69
N LEU A 211 6.04 14.24 -11.84
CA LEU A 211 5.91 12.99 -12.59
C LEU A 211 5.98 11.82 -11.61
N ALA A 212 4.96 10.97 -11.63
CA ALA A 212 4.88 9.82 -10.74
C ALA A 212 5.47 8.56 -11.40
N PHE A 213 6.32 7.86 -10.65
CA PHE A 213 6.81 6.53 -10.94
C PHE A 213 6.21 5.59 -9.91
N ALA A 214 5.19 4.83 -10.31
CA ALA A 214 4.48 3.93 -9.41
C ALA A 214 5.42 2.85 -8.84
N GLY A 215 5.31 2.57 -7.55
CA GLY A 215 6.13 1.57 -6.85
C GLY A 215 5.98 0.18 -7.47
N GLN A 216 4.77 -0.18 -7.90
CA GLN A 216 4.53 -1.42 -8.63
C GLN A 216 5.36 -1.50 -9.93
N MET A 217 5.39 -0.43 -10.72
CA MET A 217 6.19 -0.36 -11.95
C MET A 217 7.69 -0.50 -11.63
N ILE A 218 8.17 0.16 -10.57
CA ILE A 218 9.57 0.08 -10.13
C ILE A 218 9.94 -1.36 -9.77
N ARG A 219 9.08 -2.04 -9.00
CA ARG A 219 9.26 -3.46 -8.65
C ARG A 219 9.21 -4.36 -9.88
N ASP A 220 8.21 -4.24 -10.74
CA ASP A 220 8.06 -5.08 -11.95
C ASP A 220 9.26 -4.95 -12.90
N ARG A 221 9.85 -3.76 -12.99
CA ARG A 221 11.05 -3.52 -13.79
C ARG A 221 12.36 -3.95 -13.10
N GLY A 222 12.28 -4.38 -11.85
CA GLY A 222 13.35 -5.01 -11.07
C GLY A 222 14.37 -4.05 -10.47
N ASP A 223 15.20 -4.58 -9.59
CA ASP A 223 16.29 -3.86 -8.91
C ASP A 223 17.48 -3.54 -9.84
N GLY A 224 18.40 -2.73 -9.32
CA GLY A 224 19.63 -2.29 -9.97
C GLY A 224 19.58 -0.81 -10.39
N GLU A 225 20.59 -0.39 -11.15
CA GLU A 225 20.66 0.98 -11.65
C GLU A 225 19.57 1.24 -12.69
N ARG A 226 18.88 2.37 -12.55
CA ARG A 226 17.84 2.86 -13.46
C ARG A 226 18.04 4.32 -13.80
N TYR A 227 17.50 4.73 -14.93
CA TYR A 227 17.62 6.09 -15.44
C TYR A 227 16.23 6.66 -15.72
N ALA A 228 15.88 7.74 -15.03
CA ALA A 228 14.64 8.47 -15.24
C ALA A 228 14.89 9.69 -16.11
N CYS A 229 14.06 9.87 -17.13
CA CYS A 229 14.06 11.05 -18.00
C CYS A 229 12.66 11.30 -18.57
N TYR A 230 12.47 12.43 -19.26
CA TYR A 230 11.25 12.75 -19.97
C TYR A 230 11.52 13.43 -21.31
N GLN A 231 10.48 13.58 -22.11
CA GLN A 231 10.47 14.27 -23.39
C GLN A 231 9.18 15.09 -23.51
N LEU A 232 9.26 16.25 -24.15
CA LEU A 232 8.11 17.08 -24.50
C LEU A 232 7.84 16.98 -25.99
N LYS A 233 6.56 16.98 -26.35
CA LYS A 233 6.09 17.10 -27.72
C LYS A 233 5.04 18.21 -27.78
N ASP A 234 5.25 19.23 -28.60
CA ASP A 234 4.27 20.29 -28.78
C ASP A 234 3.04 19.82 -29.56
N ARG A 235 2.04 20.70 -29.70
CA ARG A 235 0.82 20.40 -30.45
C ARG A 235 1.05 20.23 -31.95
N ALA A 236 2.01 20.95 -32.54
CA ALA A 236 2.38 20.79 -33.95
C ALA A 236 3.07 19.44 -34.21
N GLY A 237 3.61 18.82 -33.17
CA GLY A 237 4.26 17.53 -33.17
C GLY A 237 5.78 17.58 -33.16
N ASN A 238 6.41 18.73 -32.92
CA ASN A 238 7.84 18.81 -32.73
C ASN A 238 8.21 18.27 -31.35
N THR A 239 9.29 17.50 -31.29
CA THR A 239 9.70 16.78 -30.09
C THR A 239 11.03 17.33 -29.57
N SER A 240 11.13 17.58 -28.28
CA SER A 240 12.38 17.94 -27.63
C SER A 240 13.40 16.79 -27.67
N PRO A 241 14.70 17.04 -27.44
CA PRO A 241 15.59 15.99 -26.96
C PRO A 241 15.04 15.34 -25.67
N TYR A 242 15.52 14.14 -25.31
CA TYR A 242 15.29 13.61 -23.97
C TYR A 242 15.97 14.51 -22.93
N SER A 243 15.34 14.66 -21.76
CA SER A 243 15.97 15.31 -20.63
C SER A 243 17.23 14.56 -20.19
N ASN A 244 18.19 15.25 -19.61
CA ASN A 244 19.36 14.59 -19.02
C ASN A 244 18.92 13.51 -18.02
N PRO A 245 19.37 12.25 -18.17
CA PRO A 245 18.91 11.15 -17.33
C PRO A 245 19.40 11.31 -15.89
N VAL A 246 18.55 10.93 -14.94
CA VAL A 246 18.92 10.81 -13.53
C VAL A 246 19.13 9.35 -13.21
N ARG A 247 20.34 9.01 -12.76
CA ARG A 247 20.68 7.68 -12.24
C ARG A 247 20.08 7.50 -10.85
N LEU A 248 19.39 6.38 -10.65
CA LEU A 248 18.75 5.96 -9.41
C LEU A 248 19.13 4.51 -9.11
N THR A 249 19.51 4.21 -7.87
CA THR A 249 19.82 2.86 -7.41
C THR A 249 18.57 2.22 -6.81
N VAL A 250 18.02 1.18 -7.47
CA VAL A 250 16.81 0.49 -7.02
C VAL A 250 17.15 -0.77 -6.23
N ARG A 251 16.55 -0.88 -5.04
CA ARG A 251 16.56 -2.02 -4.11
C ARG A 251 15.15 -2.22 -3.53
N ALA A 252 14.17 -2.23 -4.42
CA ALA A 252 12.75 -2.15 -4.11
C ALA A 252 12.05 -3.51 -4.07
N GLN A 253 12.72 -4.57 -4.53
CA GLN A 253 12.20 -5.93 -4.39
C GLN A 253 11.98 -6.26 -2.91
N PRO A 254 10.78 -6.76 -2.54
CA PRO A 254 10.55 -7.23 -1.19
C PRO A 254 11.59 -8.28 -0.82
N VAL A 255 12.39 -7.98 0.21
CA VAL A 255 13.28 -8.99 0.78
C VAL A 255 12.36 -9.98 1.50
N GLY A 256 12.32 -11.22 1.02
CA GLY A 256 11.55 -12.29 1.65
C GLY A 256 11.90 -12.37 3.13
N ARG A 257 10.90 -12.25 4.00
CA ARG A 257 11.11 -12.36 5.44
C ARG A 257 11.44 -13.81 5.76
N VAL A 258 12.56 -14.02 6.45
CA VAL A 258 12.89 -15.31 7.04
C VAL A 258 12.54 -15.19 8.52
N LEU A 259 11.45 -15.83 8.93
CA LEU A 259 10.94 -15.82 10.31
C LEU A 259 11.08 -17.24 10.92
N PRO A 260 12.27 -17.60 11.44
CA PRO A 260 12.52 -18.90 12.06
C PRO A 260 11.68 -19.06 13.34
N PRO A 261 11.45 -20.31 13.80
CA PRO A 261 10.72 -20.54 15.04
C PRO A 261 11.48 -19.94 16.23
N PRO A 262 10.77 -19.38 17.23
CA PRO A 262 11.44 -18.93 18.44
C PRO A 262 11.92 -20.13 19.28
N THR A 263 12.73 -19.85 20.29
CA THR A 263 13.15 -20.83 21.29
C THR A 263 12.66 -20.44 22.68
N VAL A 264 12.62 -21.38 23.61
CA VAL A 264 12.28 -21.12 25.01
C VAL A 264 13.51 -21.36 25.86
N ALA A 265 14.01 -20.32 26.52
CA ALA A 265 15.33 -20.34 27.18
C ALA A 265 15.44 -21.37 28.32
N GLU A 266 14.34 -21.64 29.01
CA GLU A 266 14.25 -22.58 30.14
C GLU A 266 13.97 -24.03 29.68
N ALA A 267 13.75 -24.24 28.38
CA ALA A 267 13.48 -25.55 27.80
C ALA A 267 14.74 -26.18 27.21
N VAL A 268 14.75 -27.51 27.11
CA VAL A 268 15.84 -28.29 26.48
C VAL A 268 15.33 -28.86 25.17
N GLY A 269 16.06 -28.59 24.08
CA GLY A 269 15.69 -29.05 22.74
C GLY A 269 16.51 -28.36 21.66
N SER A 270 16.13 -28.57 20.40
CA SER A 270 16.80 -28.01 19.24
C SER A 270 15.83 -27.85 18.07
N GLY A 271 16.09 -26.88 17.21
CA GLY A 271 15.21 -26.60 16.06
C GLY A 271 13.84 -26.11 16.53
N SER A 272 12.77 -26.63 15.94
CA SER A 272 11.38 -26.24 16.20
C SER A 272 10.71 -27.04 17.33
N GLN A 273 11.47 -27.79 18.13
CA GLN A 273 10.91 -28.60 19.23
C GLN A 273 11.77 -28.55 20.49
N SER A 274 11.12 -28.43 21.65
CA SER A 274 11.80 -28.52 22.94
C SER A 274 10.89 -29.03 24.05
N SER A 275 11.48 -29.46 25.16
CA SER A 275 10.78 -29.86 26.37
C SER A 275 11.10 -28.95 27.54
N LEU A 276 10.06 -28.38 28.15
CA LEU A 276 10.17 -27.55 29.35
C LEU A 276 9.88 -28.38 30.59
N ASN A 277 10.85 -28.48 31.50
CA ASN A 277 10.59 -28.91 32.87
C ASN A 277 9.95 -27.73 33.62
N PRO A 278 8.73 -27.86 34.17
CA PRO A 278 8.09 -26.78 34.91
C PRO A 278 8.96 -26.22 36.04
N ASP A 279 9.80 -27.02 36.70
CA ASP A 279 10.75 -26.56 37.73
C ASP A 279 11.76 -25.51 37.22
N SER A 280 12.08 -25.49 35.93
CA SER A 280 12.95 -24.49 35.31
C SER A 280 12.25 -23.15 35.08
N ALA A 281 10.92 -23.12 35.04
CA ALA A 281 10.12 -21.92 34.76
C ALA A 281 9.49 -21.30 36.02
N ARG A 282 10.11 -21.46 37.20
CA ARG A 282 9.61 -20.91 38.48
C ARG A 282 9.31 -19.42 38.43
N SER A 283 10.13 -18.69 37.67
CA SER A 283 10.00 -17.24 37.45
C SER A 283 9.37 -16.92 36.10
N GLY A 284 8.65 -17.85 35.48
CA GLY A 284 8.16 -17.74 34.11
C GLY A 284 9.12 -18.32 33.08
N ALA A 285 8.70 -18.31 31.82
CA ALA A 285 9.47 -18.74 30.67
C ALA A 285 9.88 -17.52 29.81
N THR A 286 10.90 -17.67 28.98
CA THR A 286 11.41 -16.61 28.12
C THR A 286 11.45 -17.11 26.68
N VAL A 287 10.65 -16.48 25.82
CA VAL A 287 10.66 -16.72 24.38
C VAL A 287 11.75 -15.87 23.75
N VAL A 288 12.61 -16.50 22.97
CA VAL A 288 13.77 -15.87 22.33
C VAL A 288 13.65 -16.01 20.82
N ILE A 289 13.60 -14.87 20.13
CA ILE A 289 13.59 -14.83 18.66
C ILE A 289 15.03 -14.91 18.15
N ALA A 290 15.27 -15.80 17.19
CA ALA A 290 16.60 -16.05 16.66
C ALA A 290 17.18 -14.81 15.94
N PRO A 291 18.49 -14.56 16.01
CA PRO A 291 19.12 -13.44 15.31
C PRO A 291 19.00 -13.54 13.78
N GLU A 292 18.81 -14.75 13.25
CA GLU A 292 18.56 -15.02 11.83
C GLU A 292 17.20 -14.51 11.35
N ALA A 293 16.29 -14.15 12.27
CA ALA A 293 15.03 -13.53 11.90
C ALA A 293 15.28 -12.17 11.24
N VAL A 294 14.79 -12.03 10.01
CA VAL A 294 14.91 -10.80 9.21
C VAL A 294 13.81 -9.83 9.61
N LEU A 295 14.16 -8.96 10.55
CA LEU A 295 13.30 -7.89 11.07
C LEU A 295 13.73 -6.56 10.44
N LYS A 296 12.77 -5.81 9.90
CA LYS A 296 12.94 -4.51 9.24
C LYS A 296 12.75 -3.38 10.26
N PRO A 297 13.39 -2.20 10.09
CA PRO A 297 13.16 -1.05 10.95
C PRO A 297 11.68 -0.64 10.97
N GLY A 298 11.06 -0.54 12.15
CA GLY A 298 9.64 -0.23 12.29
C GLY A 298 8.73 -1.46 12.42
N ASP A 299 9.28 -2.67 12.33
CA ASP A 299 8.54 -3.90 12.62
C ASP A 299 8.06 -3.92 14.07
N VAL A 300 6.81 -4.32 14.27
CA VAL A 300 6.22 -4.62 15.57
C VAL A 300 6.14 -6.13 15.73
N ILE A 301 6.54 -6.64 16.89
CA ILE A 301 6.64 -8.08 17.15
C ILE A 301 5.71 -8.43 18.29
N GLU A 302 4.83 -9.41 18.05
CA GLU A 302 3.93 -9.95 19.06
C GLU A 302 4.24 -11.44 19.24
N VAL A 303 4.54 -11.85 20.47
CA VAL A 303 4.83 -13.24 20.84
C VAL A 303 3.58 -13.92 21.37
N PHE A 304 3.38 -15.16 20.95
CA PHE A 304 2.27 -16.01 21.34
C PHE A 304 2.77 -17.25 22.09
N TRP A 305 2.22 -17.45 23.29
CA TRP A 305 2.36 -18.64 24.10
C TRP A 305 1.03 -19.40 24.08
N ALA A 306 1.01 -20.52 23.35
CA ALA A 306 -0.19 -21.27 22.99
C ALA A 306 -1.16 -20.50 22.09
N THR A 307 -2.26 -21.16 21.70
CA THR A 307 -3.27 -20.58 20.80
C THR A 307 -4.09 -19.50 21.52
N PRO A 308 -4.17 -18.27 20.97
CA PRO A 308 -4.97 -17.19 21.56
C PRO A 308 -6.40 -17.61 21.88
N GLY A 309 -6.91 -17.15 23.02
CA GLY A 309 -8.25 -17.48 23.51
C GLY A 309 -8.37 -18.84 24.21
N THR A 310 -7.32 -19.67 24.24
CA THR A 310 -7.32 -20.89 25.06
C THR A 310 -6.89 -20.61 26.50
N HIS A 311 -7.28 -21.50 27.44
CA HIS A 311 -6.91 -21.34 28.85
C HIS A 311 -5.39 -21.42 29.03
N GLY A 312 -4.81 -20.44 29.72
CA GLY A 312 -3.36 -20.35 29.90
C GLY A 312 -2.60 -19.85 28.66
N ALA A 313 -3.30 -19.42 27.61
CA ALA A 313 -2.66 -18.68 26.52
C ALA A 313 -2.19 -17.30 27.02
N TYR A 314 -1.07 -16.84 26.47
CA TYR A 314 -0.52 -15.52 26.76
C TYR A 314 0.03 -14.89 25.49
N GLN A 315 -0.13 -13.57 25.35
CA GLN A 315 0.39 -12.80 24.22
C GLN A 315 1.04 -11.53 24.74
N THR A 316 2.13 -11.10 24.12
CA THR A 316 2.86 -9.89 24.52
C THR A 316 3.66 -9.32 23.35
N ASP A 317 3.67 -8.00 23.25
CA ASP A 317 4.59 -7.22 22.42
C ASP A 317 5.70 -6.55 23.24
N ASP A 318 5.60 -6.61 24.58
CA ASP A 318 6.59 -6.06 25.50
C ASP A 318 7.83 -6.97 25.59
N ALA A 319 8.96 -6.46 25.09
CA ALA A 319 10.25 -7.14 25.10
C ALA A 319 11.04 -6.71 26.35
N GLU A 320 11.41 -7.67 27.21
CA GLU A 320 12.27 -7.39 28.38
C GLU A 320 13.71 -7.03 27.97
N ALA A 321 14.14 -7.54 26.83
CA ALA A 321 15.42 -7.25 26.22
C ALA A 321 15.32 -7.52 24.70
N GLU A 322 16.35 -7.14 23.94
CA GLU A 322 16.37 -7.36 22.50
C GLU A 322 16.03 -8.81 22.13
N ARG A 323 14.91 -9.01 21.40
CA ARG A 323 14.39 -10.30 20.95
C ARG A 323 14.03 -11.30 22.07
N ARG A 324 13.80 -10.83 23.31
CA ARG A 324 13.46 -11.66 24.47
C ARG A 324 12.14 -11.20 25.09
N TYR A 325 11.19 -12.12 25.18
CA TYR A 325 9.84 -11.84 25.63
C TYR A 325 9.48 -12.76 26.80
N LYS A 326 8.96 -12.17 27.87
CA LYS A 326 8.67 -12.91 29.10
C LYS A 326 7.25 -13.43 29.09
N VAL A 327 7.13 -14.71 29.44
CA VAL A 327 5.85 -15.35 29.77
C VAL A 327 5.79 -15.50 31.29
N PRO A 328 4.84 -14.83 31.97
CA PRO A 328 4.70 -14.93 33.41
C PRO A 328 4.46 -16.37 33.89
N ALA A 329 4.92 -16.68 35.11
CA ALA A 329 4.89 -18.04 35.66
C ALA A 329 3.49 -18.67 35.73
N GLU A 330 2.45 -17.86 35.90
CA GLU A 330 1.05 -18.29 36.00
C GLU A 330 0.47 -18.88 34.70
N TYR A 331 1.07 -18.59 33.53
CA TYR A 331 0.62 -19.13 32.23
C TYR A 331 1.28 -20.47 31.86
N VAL A 332 2.32 -20.88 32.58
CA VAL A 332 3.02 -22.15 32.37
C VAL A 332 2.22 -23.39 32.82
N PRO A 333 1.63 -23.44 34.03
CA PRO A 333 1.10 -24.68 34.58
C PRO A 333 -0.14 -25.23 33.85
N ALA A 334 -0.90 -24.38 33.16
CA ALA A 334 -2.07 -24.79 32.38
C ALA A 334 -1.73 -25.80 31.28
N HIS A 335 -0.48 -25.85 30.84
CA HIS A 335 -0.03 -26.68 29.73
C HIS A 335 0.72 -27.94 30.19
N MET A 336 0.84 -28.20 31.51
CA MET A 336 1.57 -29.37 32.02
C MET A 336 1.03 -30.68 31.43
N GLY A 337 1.93 -31.46 30.84
CA GLY A 337 1.64 -32.72 30.16
C GLY A 337 1.05 -32.58 28.76
N THR A 338 1.05 -31.37 28.19
CA THR A 338 0.55 -31.10 26.85
C THR A 338 1.65 -30.50 25.97
N GLN A 339 1.33 -30.32 24.69
CA GLN A 339 2.16 -29.62 23.72
C GLN A 339 1.46 -28.35 23.27
N ILE A 340 2.20 -27.25 23.20
CA ILE A 340 1.72 -25.96 22.70
C ILE A 340 2.61 -25.45 21.59
N ALA A 341 2.02 -24.62 20.72
CA ALA A 341 2.78 -23.81 19.77
C ALA A 341 3.27 -22.53 20.48
N VAL A 342 4.53 -22.18 20.23
CA VAL A 342 5.12 -20.89 20.58
C VAL A 342 5.61 -20.26 19.29
N TYR A 343 5.18 -19.04 19.00
CA TYR A 343 5.48 -18.35 17.75
C TYR A 343 5.42 -16.84 17.95
N TYR A 344 5.81 -16.08 16.94
CA TYR A 344 5.65 -14.64 16.93
C TYR A 344 5.09 -14.17 15.60
N ARG A 345 4.45 -13.01 15.60
CA ARG A 345 3.96 -12.30 14.42
C ARG A 345 4.72 -11.01 14.26
N VAL A 346 5.08 -10.69 13.02
CA VAL A 346 5.70 -9.43 12.63
C VAL A 346 4.70 -8.62 11.83
N SER A 347 4.48 -7.38 12.23
CA SER A 347 3.58 -6.41 11.58
C SER A 347 4.27 -5.05 11.44
N GLY A 348 3.56 -4.05 10.90
CA GLY A 348 4.05 -2.67 10.77
C GLY A 348 4.61 -2.35 9.38
N ASN A 349 5.56 -3.14 8.87
CA ASN A 349 6.07 -2.99 7.51
C ASN A 349 5.59 -4.12 6.59
N GLY A 350 4.72 -3.79 5.64
CA GLY A 350 4.18 -4.78 4.70
C GLY A 350 3.11 -5.68 5.33
N PRO A 351 2.83 -6.85 4.75
CA PRO A 351 1.81 -7.75 5.27
C PRO A 351 2.22 -8.36 6.61
N ASP A 352 1.23 -8.63 7.46
CA ASP A 352 1.43 -9.38 8.70
C ASP A 352 1.87 -10.80 8.39
N GLU A 353 2.99 -11.23 9.00
CA GLU A 353 3.54 -12.57 8.80
C GLU A 353 3.85 -13.24 10.13
N GLU A 354 3.46 -14.51 10.25
CA GLU A 354 3.83 -15.35 11.39
C GLU A 354 5.16 -16.05 11.16
N SER A 355 5.90 -16.26 12.26
CA SER A 355 7.03 -17.15 12.27
C SER A 355 6.60 -18.60 12.05
N GLN A 356 7.57 -19.45 11.71
CA GLN A 356 7.38 -20.88 11.92
C GLN A 356 7.06 -21.15 13.40
N HIS A 357 6.23 -22.15 13.67
CA HIS A 357 5.81 -22.48 15.03
C HIS A 357 6.83 -23.40 15.71
N HIS A 358 7.14 -23.11 16.97
CA HIS A 358 7.92 -23.97 17.85
C HIS A 358 6.99 -24.85 18.70
N THR A 359 7.13 -26.17 18.63
CA THR A 359 6.37 -27.10 19.46
C THR A 359 7.06 -27.27 20.82
N LEU A 360 6.45 -26.72 21.87
CA LEU A 360 6.90 -26.85 23.25
C LEU A 360 6.13 -27.97 23.96
N SER A 361 6.85 -29.01 24.41
CA SER A 361 6.29 -30.04 25.31
C SER A 361 6.52 -29.63 26.76
N VAL A 362 5.46 -29.24 27.48
CA VAL A 362 5.55 -28.90 28.90
C VAL A 362 5.40 -30.18 29.71
N GLN A 363 6.43 -30.56 30.47
CA GLN A 363 6.43 -31.83 31.20
C GLN A 363 5.39 -31.82 32.34
N GLN A 364 4.88 -33.01 32.69
CA GLN A 364 4.10 -33.16 33.91
C GLN A 364 5.00 -33.00 35.13
N LYS A 365 4.55 -32.21 36.12
CA LYS A 365 5.24 -32.11 37.42
C LYS A 365 4.68 -33.12 38.42
N GLY A 366 5.47 -34.16 38.69
CA GLY A 366 5.07 -35.26 39.58
C GLY A 366 5.42 -35.09 41.06
N SER A 367 6.30 -34.15 41.44
CA SER A 367 6.84 -34.06 42.80
C SER A 367 7.12 -32.62 43.25
N GLY A 368 7.37 -32.44 44.56
CA GLY A 368 7.67 -31.12 45.16
C GLY A 368 6.43 -30.27 45.48
N TRP A 369 5.24 -30.86 45.39
CA TRP A 369 4.00 -30.22 45.84
C TRP A 369 3.88 -30.22 47.37
N PRO A 370 3.27 -29.18 47.97
CA PRO A 370 3.07 -29.14 49.42
C PRO A 370 2.02 -30.15 49.88
N THR A 371 2.21 -30.71 51.06
CA THR A 371 1.21 -31.54 51.74
C THR A 371 0.25 -30.64 52.52
N ILE A 372 -1.04 -30.90 52.43
CA ILE A 372 -2.03 -30.27 53.31
C ILE A 372 -1.76 -30.63 54.78
N GLN A 373 -2.02 -29.71 55.70
CA GLN A 373 -1.76 -29.90 57.13
C GLN A 373 -3.02 -29.65 57.94
N CYS A 374 -3.23 -30.42 59.02
CA CYS A 374 -4.21 -30.07 60.04
C CYS A 374 -3.53 -29.14 61.06
N THR A 375 -4.01 -27.89 61.12
CA THR A 375 -3.43 -26.84 61.99
C THR A 375 -4.21 -26.66 63.28
N ARG A 376 -5.45 -27.15 63.33
CA ARG A 376 -6.29 -27.14 64.52
C ARG A 376 -7.22 -28.36 64.48
N PRO A 377 -7.36 -29.15 65.57
CA PRO A 377 -6.48 -29.17 66.73
C PRO A 377 -5.06 -29.63 66.34
N THR A 378 -4.08 -29.39 67.21
CA THR A 378 -2.72 -29.90 67.01
C THR A 378 -2.76 -31.43 66.95
N ILE A 379 -2.25 -32.00 65.86
CA ILE A 379 -2.19 -33.45 65.68
C ILE A 379 -1.02 -34.03 66.47
N ALA A 380 -1.30 -35.00 67.33
CA ALA A 380 -0.29 -35.78 68.04
C ALA A 380 -0.21 -37.20 67.45
N SER A 381 0.99 -37.64 67.09
CA SER A 381 1.25 -39.00 66.57
C SER A 381 0.33 -39.43 65.40
N GLY A 382 -0.05 -38.49 64.53
CA GLY A 382 -0.92 -38.75 63.38
C GLY A 382 -2.40 -39.00 63.72
N ARG A 383 -2.84 -38.72 64.95
CA ARG A 383 -4.22 -38.98 65.40
C ARG A 383 -5.02 -37.67 65.46
N LEU A 384 -6.22 -37.69 64.86
CA LEU A 384 -7.22 -36.65 65.00
C LEU A 384 -8.32 -37.19 65.93
N SER A 385 -8.38 -36.70 67.17
CA SER A 385 -9.39 -37.12 68.15
C SER A 385 -10.61 -36.22 68.09
N LEU A 386 -11.81 -36.81 67.97
CA LEU A 386 -13.08 -36.07 67.99
C LEU A 386 -13.28 -35.36 69.33
N ALA A 387 -12.74 -35.87 70.44
CA ALA A 387 -12.74 -35.22 71.74
C ALA A 387 -11.97 -33.88 71.76
N THR A 388 -10.90 -33.73 70.97
CA THR A 388 -10.10 -32.49 70.92
C THR A 388 -10.60 -31.49 69.88
N VAL A 389 -11.46 -31.93 68.95
CA VAL A 389 -12.20 -31.05 68.06
C VAL A 389 -13.35 -30.42 68.86
N ILE A 390 -13.33 -29.10 69.03
CA ILE A 390 -14.42 -28.37 69.71
C ILE A 390 -15.55 -28.11 68.71
N ASP A 391 -15.31 -27.23 67.73
CA ASP A 391 -16.30 -26.90 66.70
C ASP A 391 -15.91 -27.44 65.31
N HIS A 392 -14.62 -27.39 64.97
CA HIS A 392 -14.09 -27.81 63.68
C HIS A 392 -12.59 -28.16 63.77
N ALA A 393 -12.12 -28.91 62.79
CA ALA A 393 -10.71 -29.04 62.47
C ALA A 393 -10.35 -28.15 61.28
N THR A 394 -9.23 -27.42 61.34
CA THR A 394 -8.76 -26.53 60.27
C THR A 394 -7.67 -27.21 59.47
N PHE A 395 -7.92 -27.41 58.18
CA PHE A 395 -6.94 -27.87 57.22
C PHE A 395 -6.37 -26.69 56.43
N ARG A 396 -5.05 -26.65 56.29
CA ARG A 396 -4.31 -25.59 55.59
C ARG A 396 -3.41 -26.21 54.55
N LEU A 397 -3.55 -25.79 53.30
CA LEU A 397 -2.65 -26.11 52.21
C LEU A 397 -1.69 -24.94 51.99
N PRO A 398 -0.38 -25.08 52.23
CA PRO A 398 0.61 -24.03 51.96
C PRO A 398 0.66 -23.66 50.47
N LYS A 399 1.18 -22.46 50.16
CA LYS A 399 1.46 -22.03 48.78
C LYS A 399 2.24 -23.09 48.01
N TRP A 400 1.77 -23.39 46.80
CA TRP A 400 2.47 -24.26 45.86
C TRP A 400 3.16 -23.46 44.76
N MET A 401 4.07 -24.13 44.07
CA MET A 401 4.68 -23.60 42.85
C MET A 401 3.60 -23.29 41.82
N PHE A 402 3.63 -22.07 41.27
CA PHE A 402 2.60 -21.52 40.37
C PHE A 402 1.23 -21.25 40.98
N MET A 403 1.07 -21.19 42.31
CA MET A 403 -0.20 -20.75 42.89
C MET A 403 -0.61 -19.38 42.34
N ALA A 404 -1.76 -19.32 41.68
CA ALA A 404 -2.33 -18.13 41.05
C ALA A 404 -3.85 -18.13 41.20
N ALA A 405 -4.46 -16.96 41.04
CA ALA A 405 -5.92 -16.83 41.05
C ALA A 405 -6.56 -17.64 39.91
N GLU A 406 -7.85 -17.93 40.04
CA GLU A 406 -8.67 -18.73 39.10
C GLU A 406 -8.31 -20.22 38.96
N GLN A 407 -7.19 -20.69 39.53
CA GLN A 407 -6.94 -22.13 39.71
C GLN A 407 -8.09 -22.75 40.52
N ARG A 408 -8.38 -24.04 40.28
CA ARG A 408 -9.48 -24.73 40.97
C ARG A 408 -8.93 -25.76 41.94
N LEU A 409 -9.34 -25.66 43.21
CA LEU A 409 -8.90 -26.53 44.29
C LEU A 409 -10.07 -27.35 44.84
N THR A 410 -9.87 -28.66 44.90
CA THR A 410 -10.75 -29.58 45.62
C THR A 410 -10.00 -30.16 46.81
N ILE A 411 -10.58 -30.04 48.01
CA ILE A 411 -10.09 -30.71 49.23
C ILE A 411 -11.14 -31.71 49.70
N SER A 412 -10.73 -32.96 49.88
CA SER A 412 -11.61 -34.05 50.30
C SER A 412 -11.03 -34.82 51.49
N LEU A 413 -11.91 -35.26 52.38
CA LEU A 413 -11.67 -36.26 53.41
C LEU A 413 -12.10 -37.63 52.89
N LEU A 414 -11.18 -38.59 52.93
CA LEU A 414 -11.36 -39.97 52.47
C LEU A 414 -11.21 -40.91 53.67
N ALA A 415 -12.28 -41.58 54.05
CA ALA A 415 -12.31 -42.62 55.07
C ALA A 415 -12.87 -43.91 54.48
N SER A 416 -12.79 -45.03 55.21
CA SER A 416 -13.27 -46.34 54.72
C SER A 416 -14.73 -46.27 54.26
N GLY A 417 -14.97 -46.38 52.96
CA GLY A 417 -16.32 -46.30 52.38
C GLY A 417 -17.02 -44.94 52.46
N ALA A 418 -16.32 -43.87 52.88
CA ALA A 418 -16.91 -42.54 53.02
C ALA A 418 -15.99 -41.44 52.45
N THR A 419 -16.55 -40.57 51.60
CA THR A 419 -15.89 -39.35 51.12
C THR A 419 -16.69 -38.12 51.54
N ARG A 420 -16.01 -37.08 51.99
CA ARG A 420 -16.58 -35.76 52.28
C ARG A 420 -15.75 -34.68 51.61
N VAL A 421 -16.37 -33.80 50.86
CA VAL A 421 -15.69 -32.69 50.19
C VAL A 421 -15.76 -31.46 51.09
N LEU A 422 -14.61 -30.85 51.39
CA LEU A 422 -14.49 -29.63 52.21
C LEU A 422 -14.43 -28.37 51.36
N LEU A 423 -13.74 -28.45 50.23
CA LEU A 423 -13.77 -27.46 49.17
C LEU A 423 -14.03 -28.21 47.88
N ASP A 424 -15.05 -27.78 47.14
CA ASP A 424 -15.39 -28.35 45.83
C ASP A 424 -15.19 -27.28 44.77
N ASP A 425 -14.31 -27.57 43.81
CA ASP A 425 -14.00 -26.67 42.69
C ASP A 425 -13.73 -25.21 43.11
N TYR A 426 -13.10 -25.03 44.27
CA TYR A 426 -12.90 -23.71 44.86
C TYR A 426 -11.92 -22.92 44.00
N ARG A 427 -12.38 -21.77 43.49
CA ARG A 427 -11.52 -20.85 42.73
C ARG A 427 -10.58 -20.12 43.69
N ILE A 428 -9.29 -20.29 43.47
CA ILE A 428 -8.25 -19.57 44.20
C ILE A 428 -8.43 -18.07 43.98
N THR A 429 -8.47 -17.32 45.06
CA THR A 429 -8.59 -15.85 45.03
C THR A 429 -7.22 -15.19 45.15
N GLN A 430 -7.13 -13.91 44.79
CA GLN A 430 -5.91 -13.14 45.03
C GLN A 430 -5.54 -13.10 46.53
N GLY A 431 -6.54 -13.05 47.43
CA GLY A 431 -6.30 -13.10 48.88
C GLY A 431 -5.64 -14.39 49.35
N ASP A 432 -5.95 -15.54 48.73
CA ASP A 432 -5.29 -16.82 49.02
C ASP A 432 -3.81 -16.80 48.56
N VAL A 433 -3.55 -16.21 47.38
CA VAL A 433 -2.21 -16.07 46.82
C VAL A 433 -1.35 -15.19 47.72
N ASP A 434 -1.89 -14.06 48.17
CA ASP A 434 -1.23 -13.09 49.06
C ASP A 434 -0.98 -13.68 50.46
N ALA A 435 -1.96 -14.43 50.97
CA ALA A 435 -1.84 -15.15 52.25
C ALA A 435 -0.86 -16.33 52.17
N ALA A 436 -0.45 -16.75 50.97
CA ALA A 436 0.41 -17.89 50.71
C ALA A 436 -0.11 -19.23 51.28
N HIS A 437 -1.43 -19.40 51.34
CA HIS A 437 -2.10 -20.65 51.69
C HIS A 437 -3.59 -20.60 51.39
N VAL A 438 -4.23 -21.77 51.35
CA VAL A 438 -5.69 -21.92 51.42
C VAL A 438 -6.06 -22.69 52.67
N SER A 439 -7.11 -22.26 53.38
CA SER A 439 -7.62 -22.95 54.56
C SER A 439 -9.10 -23.29 54.46
N THR A 440 -9.47 -24.44 54.99
CA THR A 440 -10.87 -24.88 55.11
C THR A 440 -11.11 -25.58 56.44
N ASN A 441 -12.36 -25.51 56.92
CA ASN A 441 -12.76 -26.09 58.20
C ASN A 441 -13.65 -27.31 57.97
N ALA A 442 -13.27 -28.44 58.57
CA ALA A 442 -14.13 -29.61 58.71
C ALA A 442 -14.90 -29.50 60.03
N LEU A 443 -16.21 -29.27 59.96
CA LEU A 443 -17.06 -29.20 61.16
C LEU A 443 -17.01 -30.52 61.93
N LYS A 444 -17.09 -30.44 63.27
CA LYS A 444 -17.10 -31.61 64.14
C LYS A 444 -18.19 -32.61 63.76
N SER A 445 -19.40 -32.13 63.49
CA SER A 445 -20.53 -32.96 63.06
C SER A 445 -20.27 -33.73 61.76
N LEU A 446 -19.50 -33.14 60.83
CA LEU A 446 -19.08 -33.81 59.60
C LEU A 446 -18.06 -34.92 59.89
N LEU A 447 -17.12 -34.68 60.81
CA LEU A 447 -16.11 -35.66 61.24
C LEU A 447 -16.72 -36.81 62.05
N GLU A 448 -17.69 -36.54 62.92
CA GLU A 448 -18.44 -37.56 63.65
C GLU A 448 -19.25 -38.49 62.73
N GLY A 449 -19.62 -37.99 61.55
CA GLY A 449 -20.27 -38.78 60.49
C GLY A 449 -19.32 -39.64 59.65
N LEU A 450 -18.01 -39.64 59.93
CA LEU A 450 -17.02 -40.50 59.29
C LEU A 450 -16.70 -41.71 60.18
N PRO A 451 -16.41 -42.89 59.58
CA PRO A 451 -15.96 -44.04 60.36
C PRO A 451 -14.60 -43.75 61.01
N LEU A 452 -14.45 -44.18 62.26
CA LEU A 452 -13.16 -44.15 62.97
C LEU A 452 -12.13 -45.05 62.25
N GLY A 453 -10.85 -44.68 62.36
CA GLY A 453 -9.74 -45.38 61.71
C GLY A 453 -9.00 -44.50 60.70
N ALA A 454 -8.52 -45.09 59.60
CA ALA A 454 -7.73 -44.35 58.61
C ALA A 454 -8.53 -43.22 57.95
N LEU A 455 -7.95 -42.02 57.99
CA LEU A 455 -8.50 -40.81 57.38
C LEU A 455 -7.42 -40.15 56.51
N THR A 456 -7.68 -40.00 55.22
CA THR A 456 -6.78 -39.32 54.29
C THR A 456 -7.39 -37.99 53.88
N VAL A 457 -6.63 -36.90 54.03
CA VAL A 457 -6.97 -35.58 53.49
C VAL A 457 -6.24 -35.42 52.17
N GLN A 458 -7.00 -35.23 51.09
CA GLN A 458 -6.48 -35.11 49.74
C GLN A 458 -6.78 -33.71 49.20
N ALA A 459 -5.76 -33.08 48.60
CA ALA A 459 -5.90 -31.88 47.82
C ALA A 459 -5.64 -32.19 46.34
N ARG A 460 -6.50 -31.70 45.46
CA ARG A 460 -6.37 -31.76 44.00
C ARG A 460 -6.49 -30.37 43.42
N VAL A 461 -5.54 -29.98 42.58
CA VAL A 461 -5.50 -28.65 41.94
C VAL A 461 -5.60 -28.81 40.44
N SER A 462 -6.51 -28.07 39.81
CA SER A 462 -6.55 -27.88 38.36
C SER A 462 -5.87 -26.57 38.00
N PHE A 463 -4.98 -26.66 37.02
CA PHE A 463 -4.25 -25.54 36.44
C PHE A 463 -4.79 -25.14 35.06
N ASP A 464 -5.73 -25.90 34.51
CA ASP A 464 -6.22 -25.84 33.13
C ASP A 464 -7.73 -25.61 33.06
N GLY A 465 -8.23 -24.76 33.96
CA GLY A 465 -9.64 -24.33 33.99
C GLY A 465 -10.63 -25.41 34.46
N GLY A 466 -10.16 -26.54 34.98
CA GLY A 466 -10.96 -27.68 35.45
C GLY A 466 -10.86 -28.92 34.56
N SER A 467 -10.07 -28.87 33.47
CA SER A 467 -10.00 -29.97 32.49
C SER A 467 -9.25 -31.19 33.04
N SER A 468 -8.23 -30.97 33.86
CA SER A 468 -7.48 -32.00 34.56
C SER A 468 -7.10 -31.54 35.97
N THR A 469 -6.72 -32.50 36.82
CA THR A 469 -6.30 -32.21 38.20
C THR A 469 -5.00 -32.91 38.54
N VAL A 470 -4.10 -32.18 39.18
CA VAL A 470 -2.89 -32.71 39.81
C VAL A 470 -3.20 -33.05 41.27
N THR A 471 -2.90 -34.28 41.68
CA THR A 471 -3.06 -34.71 43.07
C THR A 471 -1.81 -34.37 43.87
N PHE A 472 -1.96 -33.59 44.93
CA PHE A 472 -0.87 -33.25 45.83
C PHE A 472 -0.65 -34.37 46.86
N PRO A 473 0.52 -34.43 47.52
CA PRO A 473 0.76 -35.34 48.63
C PRO A 473 -0.37 -35.26 49.67
N THR A 474 -0.84 -36.43 50.10
CA THR A 474 -1.97 -36.53 51.03
C THR A 474 -1.50 -36.48 52.47
N LEU A 475 -2.36 -35.96 53.36
CA LEU A 475 -2.18 -36.08 54.80
C LEU A 475 -2.90 -37.33 55.29
N ASN A 476 -2.15 -38.29 55.83
CA ASN A 476 -2.72 -39.52 56.38
C ASN A 476 -2.79 -39.42 57.90
N LEU A 477 -4.00 -39.62 58.45
CA LEU A 477 -4.35 -39.51 59.85
C LEU A 477 -5.09 -40.78 60.31
N GLN A 478 -5.22 -40.92 61.63
CA GLN A 478 -6.13 -41.84 62.29
C GLN A 478 -7.21 -41.04 63.02
N LEU A 479 -8.46 -41.11 62.54
CA LEU A 479 -9.61 -40.55 63.22
C LEU A 479 -9.97 -41.43 64.41
N VAL A 480 -9.98 -40.84 65.60
CA VAL A 480 -10.30 -41.54 66.85
C VAL A 480 -11.37 -40.77 67.61
N ALA A 481 -12.04 -41.46 68.54
CA ALA A 481 -13.04 -40.84 69.41
C ALA A 481 -12.48 -39.64 70.20
#